data_AF-A0A4Y4CQD9-F1
#
_entry.id   AF-A0A4Y4CQD9-F1
#
_cell.length_a   1.000
_cell.length_b   1.000
_cell.length_c   1.000
_cell.angle_alpha   90.00
_cell.angle_beta   90.00
_cell.angle_gamma   90.00
#
_symmetry.space_group_name_H-M   'P 1'
#
loop_
_entity.id
_entity.type
_entity.pdbx_description
1 polymer ?
#
loop_
_entity_poly.entity_id
_entity_poly.type
_entity_poly.pdbx_seq_one_letter_code
_entity_poly.pdbx_strand_id
1 'polypeptide(L)' 'MAKKPPECLEYILVHERVHLIEPTHNERFAALMDLYPPHWQHLRKQLNSLPVRYEAWEY' A
#
# COMPACT_ATOMS: atom_id res chain seq x y z
N MET A 1 -11.80 19.47 4.74
CA MET A 1 -11.47 18.36 3.81
C MET A 1 -10.03 17.96 4.06
N ALA A 2 -9.80 16.91 4.85
CA ALA A 2 -8.45 16.42 5.11
C ALA A 2 -7.93 15.75 3.83
N LYS A 3 -7.02 16.42 3.12
CA LYS A 3 -6.30 15.81 2.01
C LYS A 3 -5.42 14.72 2.61
N LYS A 4 -5.60 13.45 2.20
CA LYS A 4 -4.70 12.35 2.59
C LYS A 4 -3.25 12.79 2.29
N PRO A 5 -2.26 12.43 3.13
CA PRO A 5 -0.87 12.68 2.83
C PRO A 5 -0.51 12.12 1.43
N PRO A 6 0.19 12.87 0.58
CA PRO A 6 0.54 12.43 -0.78
C PRO A 6 1.23 11.06 -0.82
N GLU A 7 2.08 10.78 0.17
CA GLU A 7 2.81 9.51 0.31
C GLU A 7 1.87 8.30 0.49
N CYS A 8 0.74 8.48 1.17
CA CYS A 8 -0.28 7.43 1.30
C CYS A 8 -1.00 7.16 -0.03
N LEU A 9 -1.13 8.17 -0.91
CA LEU A 9 -1.72 7.98 -2.24
C LEU A 9 -0.75 7.23 -3.16
N GLU A 10 0.54 7.55 -3.09
CA GLU A 10 1.57 6.84 -3.84
C GLU A 10 1.62 5.35 -3.44
N TYR A 11 1.56 5.05 -2.14
CA TYR A 11 1.45 3.66 -1.66
C TYR A 11 0.28 2.90 -2.32
N ILE A 12 -0.93 3.48 -2.32
CA ILE A 12 -2.12 2.85 -2.92
C ILE A 12 -1.91 2.64 -4.42
N LEU A 13 -1.43 3.65 -5.14
CA LEU A 13 -1.21 3.54 -6.58
C LEU A 13 -0.19 2.46 -6.94
N VAL A 14 0.89 2.35 -6.17
CA VAL A 14 1.89 1.31 -6.40
C VAL A 14 1.32 -0.06 -6.04
N HIS A 15 0.62 -0.18 -4.91
CA HIS A 15 -0.06 -1.41 -4.50
C HIS A 15 -0.98 -1.97 -5.59
N GLU A 16 -1.89 -1.14 -6.11
CA GLU A 16 -2.79 -1.56 -7.19
C GLU A 16 -2.05 -1.94 -8.48
N ARG A 17 -0.93 -1.27 -8.79
CA ARG A 17 -0.11 -1.63 -9.95
C ARG A 17 0.64 -2.95 -9.74
N VAL A 18 1.10 -3.24 -8.52
CA VAL A 18 1.70 -4.53 -8.20
C VAL A 18 0.66 -5.64 -8.33
N HIS A 19 -0.60 -5.40 -7.96
CA HIS A 19 -1.68 -6.37 -8.17
C HIS A 19 -1.92 -6.78 -9.62
N LEU A 20 -1.58 -5.91 -10.58
CA LEU A 20 -1.62 -6.28 -12.01
C LEU A 20 -0.53 -7.30 -12.39
N ILE A 21 0.53 -7.43 -11.58
CA ILE A 21 1.67 -8.33 -11.80
C ILE A 21 1.57 -9.57 -10.90
N GLU A 22 1.20 -9.37 -9.64
CA GLU A 22 1.06 -10.40 -8.61
C GLU A 22 -0.24 -10.14 -7.83
N PRO A 23 -1.32 -10.91 -8.09
CA PRO A 23 -2.64 -10.63 -7.53
C PRO A 23 -2.76 -10.97 -6.04
N THR A 24 -1.82 -11.73 -5.47
CA THR A 24 -1.86 -12.16 -4.06
C THR A 24 -0.81 -11.45 -3.22
N HIS A 25 -1.05 -11.26 -1.92
CA HIS A 25 -0.10 -10.62 -0.99
C HIS A 25 1.01 -11.56 -0.49
N ASN A 26 1.63 -12.31 -1.40
CA ASN A 26 2.67 -13.29 -1.07
C ASN A 26 4.08 -12.66 -1.00
N GLU A 27 5.11 -13.50 -0.80
CA GLU A 27 6.52 -13.04 -0.73
C GLU A 27 6.97 -12.30 -2.00
N ARG A 28 6.46 -12.71 -3.17
CA ARG A 28 6.77 -12.04 -4.44
C ARG A 28 6.14 -10.65 -4.50
N PHE A 29 4.92 -10.49 -4.00
CA PHE A 29 4.30 -9.17 -3.87
C PHE A 29 5.11 -8.25 -2.97
N ALA A 30 5.53 -8.75 -1.80
CA ALA A 30 6.36 -7.99 -0.86
C ALA A 30 7.69 -7.58 -1.52
N ALA A 31 8.35 -8.49 -2.24
CA ALA A 31 9.57 -8.20 -2.97
C ALA A 31 9.38 -7.14 -4.09
N LEU A 32 8.21 -7.11 -4.75
CA LEU A 32 7.88 -6.07 -5.73
C LEU A 32 7.62 -4.71 -5.07
N MET A 33 6.95 -4.69 -3.92
CA MET A 33 6.72 -3.48 -3.12
C MET A 33 8.02 -2.92 -2.52
N ASP A 34 9.00 -3.77 -2.21
CA ASP A 34 10.31 -3.32 -1.73
C ASP A 34 11.09 -2.51 -2.78
N LEU A 35 10.77 -2.67 -4.06
CA LEU A 35 11.35 -1.85 -5.12
C LEU A 35 10.82 -0.41 -5.06
N TYR A 36 9.52 -0.23 -4.80
CA TYR A 36 8.87 1.07 -4.74
C TYR A 36 7.56 0.99 -3.92
N PRO A 37 7.32 1.91 -2.96
CA PRO A 37 8.27 2.75 -2.23
C PRO A 37 9.02 1.92 -1.15
N PRO A 38 10.33 2.15 -0.91
CA PRO A 38 11.14 1.33 0.01
C PRO A 38 10.69 1.37 1.48
N HIS A 39 9.77 2.27 1.84
CA HIS A 39 9.18 2.40 3.16
C HIS A 39 7.66 2.10 3.16
N TRP A 40 7.17 1.33 2.18
CA TRP A 40 5.75 0.98 2.04
C TRP A 40 5.14 0.38 3.32
N GLN A 41 5.93 -0.33 4.12
CA GLN A 41 5.47 -0.86 5.41
C GLN A 41 5.10 0.26 6.41
N HIS A 42 5.84 1.37 6.39
CA HIS A 42 5.52 2.55 7.21
C HIS A 42 4.26 3.24 6.68
N LEU A 43 4.17 3.43 5.37
CA LEU A 43 2.99 4.03 4.72
C LEU A 43 1.73 3.20 4.97
N ARG A 44 1.84 1.87 4.94
CA ARG A 44 0.75 0.95 5.29
C ARG A 44 0.30 1.14 6.73
N LYS A 45 1.24 1.22 7.69
CA LYS A 45 0.93 1.48 9.10
C LYS A 45 0.25 2.83 9.29
N GLN A 46 0.77 3.87 8.63
CA GLN A 46 0.15 5.20 8.64
C GLN A 46 -1.27 5.14 8.07
N LEU A 47 -1.46 4.53 6.91
CA LEU A 47 -2.76 4.39 6.24
C LEU A 47 -3.78 3.68 7.13
N ASN A 48 -3.39 2.57 7.77
CA ASN A 48 -4.23 1.81 8.70
C ASN A 48 -4.58 2.59 9.98
N SER A 49 -3.79 3.60 10.35
CA SER A 49 -4.03 4.44 11.53
C SER A 49 -4.94 5.64 11.25
N LEU A 50 -5.12 6.00 9.97
CA LEU A 50 -6.03 7.07 9.59
C LEU A 50 -7.48 6.56 9.66
N PRO A 51 -8.46 7.42 9.98
CA PRO A 51 -9.89 7.11 9.90
C PRO A 51 -10.36 7.04 8.43
N VAL A 52 -9.56 6.39 7.58
CA VAL A 52 -9.88 6.05 6.20
C VAL A 52 -10.68 4.75 6.27
N ARG A 53 -11.72 4.61 5.44
CA ARG A 53 -12.51 3.38 5.32
C ARG A 53 -11.60 2.15 5.41
N TYR A 54 -11.90 1.28 6.37
CA TYR A 54 -11.19 0.02 6.59
C TYR A 54 -11.29 -0.82 5.31
N GLU A 55 -10.23 -0.81 4.49
CA GLU A 55 -10.03 -1.80 3.43
C GLU A 55 -9.29 -2.96 4.07
N ALA A 56 -9.97 -4.10 4.18
CA ALA A 56 -9.35 -5.33 4.64
C ALA A 56 -8.38 -5.80 3.55
N TRP A 57 -7.09 -5.55 3.74
CA TRP A 57 -6.04 -6.12 2.90
C TRP A 57 -6.08 -7.65 3.08
N GLU A 58 -6.60 -8.40 2.09
CA GLU A 58 -6.67 -9.86 2.15
C GLU A 58 -5.26 -10.45 2.15
N TYR A 59 -4.88 -11.19 3.19
CA TYR A 59 -3.57 -11.84 3.32
C TYR A 59 -3.58 -13.24 2.69
#